data_AF-A0A536P693-F1
#
_entry.id   AF-A0A536P693-F1
#
_cell.length_a   1.000
_cell.length_b   1.000
_cell.length_c   1.000
_cell.angle_alpha   90.00
_cell.angle_beta   90.00
_cell.angle_gamma   90.00
#
_symmetry.space_group_name_H-M   'P 1'
#
loop_
_entity.id
_entity.type
_entity.pdbx_description
1 polymer ?
#
loop_
_entity_poly.entity_id
_entity_poly.type
_entity_poly.pdbx_seq_one_letter_code
_entity_poly.pdbx_strand_id
1 'polypeptide(L)'
;MAEGASLVAARAVARRRAAADPLVAYHALLEDAALVQASAELLTEGQRERRLVFGERPLCVSLRPNLVSAWQYAAVNKAAETIYAALGRLERALLADADLRRELDLEPREEELALADPGFRAASPSSRLDGFVGDDGVIRFVEYNAESPAGMAYNDELAQVFARLPVVREFRKRFRVRTIPVRARQLGAMLRAHRARANGTPTVAIVDWRGLPTLTEFQMFERYFESQGVRALICAPEDLTYTRGVLRADGRKIDLVYRRVLTSEL
;
A
#
# COMPACT_ATOMS: atom_id res chain seq x y z
N MET A 1 18.50 33.01 12.09
CA MET A 1 18.96 33.37 10.74
C MET A 1 19.52 32.11 10.12
N ALA A 2 18.73 31.48 9.24
CA ALA A 2 18.97 30.14 8.72
C ALA A 2 19.85 30.21 7.47
N GLU A 3 21.12 29.82 7.59
CA GLU A 3 22.07 29.76 6.44
C GLU A 3 22.59 28.34 6.15
N GLY A 4 22.04 27.30 6.81
CA GLY A 4 22.56 25.93 6.70
C GLY A 4 21.84 24.99 5.71
N ALA A 5 20.64 25.33 5.26
CA ALA A 5 19.88 24.56 4.26
C ALA A 5 19.70 25.47 3.03
N SER A 6 20.25 25.24 1.84
CA SER A 6 20.62 23.98 1.22
C SER A 6 21.57 24.26 0.05
N LEU A 7 22.88 24.24 0.31
CA LEU A 7 23.89 24.25 -0.76
C LEU A 7 23.76 23.02 -1.68
N VAL A 8 23.13 21.95 -1.19
CA VAL A 8 22.90 20.68 -1.91
C VAL A 8 21.70 20.80 -2.87
N ALA A 9 20.61 21.47 -2.48
CA ALA A 9 19.49 21.75 -3.37
C ALA A 9 19.89 22.77 -4.45
N ALA A 10 20.64 23.81 -4.08
CA ALA A 10 21.13 24.81 -5.04
C ALA A 10 22.09 24.19 -6.09
N ARG A 11 22.99 23.28 -5.68
CA ARG A 11 23.89 22.57 -6.62
C ARG A 11 23.16 21.60 -7.56
N ALA A 12 22.03 21.03 -7.14
CA ALA A 12 21.22 20.14 -7.98
C ALA A 12 20.39 20.90 -9.03
N VAL A 13 19.91 22.10 -8.69
CA VAL A 13 19.15 22.98 -9.61
C VAL A 13 20.07 23.55 -10.70
N ALA A 14 21.30 23.93 -10.37
CA ALA A 14 22.25 24.51 -11.33
C ALA A 14 22.73 23.52 -12.42
N ARG A 15 22.73 22.20 -12.15
CA ARG A 15 23.20 21.18 -13.11
C ARG A 15 22.17 20.80 -14.21
N ARG A 16 20.94 21.34 -14.17
CA ARG A 16 19.80 20.84 -14.97
C ARG A 16 19.40 21.69 -16.19
N ARG A 17 20.26 22.59 -16.67
CA ARG A 17 19.94 23.43 -17.84
C ARG A 17 19.91 22.73 -19.22
N ALA A 18 20.08 21.40 -19.31
CA ALA A 18 20.11 20.69 -20.60
C ALA A 18 18.95 19.70 -20.86
N ALA A 19 18.09 19.41 -19.87
CA ALA A 19 16.91 18.57 -20.08
C ALA A 19 15.68 19.25 -19.46
N ALA A 20 14.58 19.30 -20.21
CA ALA A 20 13.31 19.85 -19.73
C ALA A 20 12.90 19.16 -18.42
N ASP A 21 12.43 19.95 -17.45
CA ASP A 21 11.88 19.44 -16.20
C ASP A 21 10.80 18.36 -16.51
N PRO A 22 10.89 17.13 -15.96
CA PRO A 22 9.92 16.08 -16.23
C PRO A 22 8.47 16.49 -15.97
N LEU A 23 8.21 17.35 -14.97
CA LEU A 23 6.85 17.82 -14.68
C LEU A 23 6.35 18.78 -15.76
N VAL A 24 7.18 19.75 -16.16
CA VAL A 24 6.88 20.69 -17.24
C VAL A 24 6.69 19.95 -18.55
N ALA A 25 7.57 18.99 -18.85
CA ALA A 25 7.49 18.19 -20.06
C ALA A 25 6.23 17.31 -20.11
N TYR A 26 5.80 16.75 -18.97
CA TYR A 26 4.53 16.02 -18.91
C TYR A 26 3.33 16.96 -19.08
N HIS A 27 3.36 18.16 -18.46
CA HIS A 27 2.32 19.17 -18.62
C HIS A 27 2.18 19.64 -20.06
N ALA A 28 3.29 19.88 -20.76
CA ALA A 28 3.27 20.26 -22.17
C ALA A 28 2.61 19.19 -23.06
N LEU A 29 2.74 17.89 -22.73
CA LEU A 29 2.01 16.85 -23.45
C LEU A 29 0.49 16.91 -23.22
N LEU A 30 0.05 17.45 -22.09
CA LEU A 30 -1.37 17.63 -21.79
C LEU A 30 -1.98 18.87 -22.47
N GLU A 31 -1.19 19.66 -23.20
CA GLU A 31 -1.70 20.74 -24.06
C GLU A 31 -2.21 20.21 -25.42
N ASP A 32 -1.83 18.99 -25.80
CA ASP A 32 -2.35 18.32 -27.00
C ASP A 32 -3.72 17.69 -26.72
N ALA A 33 -4.78 18.33 -27.22
CA ALA A 33 -6.16 17.90 -27.03
C ALA A 33 -6.45 16.48 -27.53
N ALA A 34 -5.85 16.06 -28.65
CA ALA A 34 -6.05 14.73 -29.20
C ALA A 34 -5.39 13.66 -28.31
N LEU A 35 -4.20 13.96 -27.80
CA LEU A 35 -3.47 13.08 -26.88
C LEU A 35 -4.19 12.95 -25.53
N VAL A 36 -4.72 14.05 -25.01
CA VAL A 36 -5.54 14.09 -23.79
C VAL A 36 -6.80 13.26 -23.95
N GLN A 37 -7.56 13.48 -25.03
CA GLN A 37 -8.81 12.76 -25.28
C GLN A 37 -8.58 11.25 -25.37
N ALA A 38 -7.63 10.81 -26.19
CA ALA A 38 -7.31 9.40 -26.34
C ALA A 38 -6.81 8.76 -25.01
N SER A 39 -6.12 9.54 -24.17
CA SER A 39 -5.68 9.08 -22.84
C SER A 39 -6.84 8.98 -21.85
N ALA A 40 -7.77 9.94 -21.86
CA ALA A 40 -8.95 9.93 -21.00
C ALA A 40 -9.89 8.76 -21.33
N GLU A 41 -10.09 8.48 -22.61
CA GLU A 41 -10.86 7.33 -23.09
C GLU A 41 -10.21 6.00 -22.64
N LEU A 42 -8.90 5.85 -22.85
CA LEU A 42 -8.19 4.64 -22.43
C LEU A 42 -8.19 4.47 -20.91
N LEU A 43 -8.06 5.56 -20.14
CA LEU A 43 -8.12 5.51 -18.68
C LEU A 43 -9.51 5.07 -18.20
N THR A 44 -10.57 5.63 -18.80
CA THR A 44 -11.96 5.28 -18.48
C THR A 44 -12.22 3.80 -18.78
N GLU A 45 -11.89 3.36 -19.99
CA GLU A 45 -12.10 1.97 -20.41
C GLU A 45 -11.24 1.00 -19.60
N GLY A 46 -9.96 1.31 -19.41
CA GLY A 46 -9.05 0.45 -18.66
C GLY A 46 -9.44 0.29 -17.19
N GLN A 47 -10.04 1.31 -16.57
CA GLN A 47 -10.62 1.18 -15.23
C GLN A 47 -11.89 0.33 -15.23
N ARG A 48 -12.75 0.47 -16.23
CA ARG A 48 -13.96 -0.35 -16.41
C ARG A 48 -13.63 -1.84 -16.57
N GLU A 49 -12.76 -2.18 -17.54
CA GLU A 49 -12.33 -3.55 -17.83
C GLU A 49 -11.78 -4.28 -16.60
N ARG A 50 -11.02 -3.56 -15.78
CA ARG A 50 -10.32 -4.11 -14.62
C ARG A 50 -11.13 -3.99 -13.33
N ARG A 51 -12.34 -3.41 -13.37
CA ARG A 51 -13.16 -3.08 -12.20
C ARG A 51 -12.39 -2.25 -11.17
N LEU A 52 -11.65 -1.24 -11.65
CA LEU A 52 -10.92 -0.28 -10.82
C LEU A 52 -11.89 0.81 -10.34
N VAL A 53 -12.75 0.42 -9.40
CA VAL A 53 -13.77 1.27 -8.81
C VAL A 53 -13.79 1.12 -7.29
N PHE A 54 -14.13 2.20 -6.59
CA PHE A 54 -14.50 2.17 -5.18
C PHE A 54 -16.01 2.43 -5.07
N GLY A 55 -16.76 1.35 -4.87
CA GLY A 55 -18.21 1.35 -5.07
C GLY A 55 -18.49 1.52 -6.56
N GLU A 56 -19.16 2.62 -6.92
CA GLU A 56 -19.44 2.95 -8.32
C GLU A 56 -18.44 3.96 -8.92
N ARG A 57 -17.55 4.54 -8.10
CA ARG A 57 -16.67 5.63 -8.53
C ARG A 57 -15.35 5.08 -9.09
N PRO A 58 -14.88 5.55 -10.26
CA PRO A 58 -13.56 5.19 -10.76
C PRO A 58 -12.47 5.66 -9.79
N LEU A 59 -11.40 4.88 -9.66
CA LEU A 59 -10.30 5.19 -8.73
C LEU A 59 -9.50 6.43 -9.13
N CYS A 60 -9.45 6.76 -10.42
CA CYS A 60 -8.62 7.84 -10.92
C CYS A 60 -9.35 8.65 -12.00
N VAL A 61 -9.26 9.98 -11.86
CA VAL A 61 -9.78 10.96 -12.82
C VAL A 61 -8.68 11.88 -13.37
N SER A 62 -7.42 11.66 -12.99
CA SER A 62 -6.28 12.48 -13.42
C SER A 62 -5.42 11.75 -14.45
N LEU A 63 -5.02 12.45 -15.51
CA LEU A 63 -4.11 11.90 -16.53
C LEU A 63 -2.62 12.01 -16.15
N ARG A 64 -2.28 12.81 -15.13
CA ARG A 64 -0.90 12.95 -14.67
C ARG A 64 -0.68 12.07 -13.45
N PRO A 65 0.20 11.05 -13.51
CA PRO A 65 0.60 10.31 -12.33
C PRO A 65 1.47 11.21 -11.44
N ASN A 66 1.59 10.85 -10.16
CA ASN A 66 2.58 11.50 -9.32
C ASN A 66 3.99 11.09 -9.77
N LEU A 67 4.78 12.04 -10.30
CA LEU A 67 6.13 11.79 -10.77
C LEU A 67 7.12 11.98 -9.63
N VAL A 68 7.65 10.87 -9.12
CA VAL A 68 8.64 10.87 -8.04
C VAL A 68 10.00 10.49 -8.59
N SER A 69 11.00 11.35 -8.37
CA SER A 69 12.37 11.04 -8.76
C SER A 69 12.97 9.94 -7.88
N ALA A 70 14.02 9.26 -8.37
CA ALA A 70 14.66 8.18 -7.63
C ALA A 70 15.22 8.63 -6.27
N TRP A 71 15.74 9.86 -6.17
CA TRP A 71 16.28 10.39 -4.93
C TRP A 71 15.17 10.76 -3.94
N GLN A 72 14.06 11.34 -4.40
CA GLN A 72 12.88 11.61 -3.55
C GLN A 72 12.32 10.30 -3.00
N TYR A 73 12.18 9.29 -3.86
CA TYR A 73 11.72 7.97 -3.45
C TYR A 73 12.64 7.34 -2.38
N ALA A 74 13.96 7.45 -2.56
CA ALA A 74 14.91 6.97 -1.56
C ALA A 74 14.83 7.73 -0.23
N ALA A 75 14.68 9.06 -0.28
CA ALA A 75 14.53 9.89 0.91
C ALA A 75 13.24 9.58 1.69
N VAL A 76 12.12 9.44 0.97
CA VAL A 76 10.83 9.05 1.55
C VAL A 76 10.90 7.66 2.20
N ASN A 77 11.49 6.68 1.52
CA ASN A 77 11.67 5.35 2.11
C ASN A 77 12.54 5.41 3.37
N LYS A 78 13.65 6.16 3.35
CA LYS A 78 14.52 6.29 4.52
C LYS A 78 13.79 6.91 5.70
N ALA A 79 12.96 7.93 5.47
CA ALA A 79 12.14 8.55 6.50
C ALA A 79 11.09 7.56 7.04
N ALA A 80 10.37 6.87 6.15
CA ALA A 80 9.36 5.88 6.52
C ALA A 80 9.94 4.71 7.34
N GLU A 81 11.08 4.15 6.92
CA GLU A 81 11.80 3.11 7.65
C GLU A 81 12.26 3.57 9.03
N THR A 82 12.68 4.83 9.15
CA THR A 82 13.12 5.41 10.43
C THR A 82 11.94 5.54 11.41
N ILE A 83 10.80 6.05 10.93
CA ILE A 83 9.58 6.16 11.74
C ILE A 83 9.05 4.77 12.12
N TYR A 84 8.97 3.84 11.17
CA TYR A 84 8.56 2.46 11.44
C TYR A 84 9.45 1.78 12.49
N ALA A 85 10.78 1.98 12.40
CA ALA A 85 11.71 1.44 13.40
C ALA A 85 11.54 2.07 14.78
N ALA A 86 11.21 3.37 14.85
CA ALA A 86 10.91 4.07 16.10
C ALA A 86 9.60 3.57 16.73
N LEU A 87 8.54 3.42 15.93
CA LEU A 87 7.26 2.86 16.36
C LEU A 87 7.42 1.43 16.85
N GLY A 88 8.21 0.61 16.17
CA GLY A 88 8.52 -0.75 16.64
C GLY A 88 9.35 -0.78 17.93
N ARG A 89 10.09 0.28 18.29
CA ARG A 89 10.74 0.40 19.62
C ARG A 89 9.73 0.78 20.68
N LEU A 90 8.84 1.72 20.37
CA LEU A 90 7.75 2.13 21.26
C LEU A 90 6.83 0.95 21.58
N GLU A 91 6.44 0.17 20.57
CA GLU A 91 5.68 -1.07 20.73
C GLU A 91 6.34 -2.03 21.74
N ARG A 92 7.64 -2.32 21.59
CA ARG A 92 8.35 -3.19 22.54
C ARG A 92 8.39 -2.63 23.96
N ALA A 93 8.49 -1.31 24.10
CA ALA A 93 8.45 -0.67 25.42
C ALA A 93 7.06 -0.79 26.04
N LEU A 94 6.00 -0.53 25.27
CA LEU A 94 4.60 -0.68 25.69
C LEU A 94 4.29 -2.12 26.12
N LEU A 95 4.77 -3.12 25.38
CA LEU A 95 4.57 -4.52 25.75
C LEU A 95 5.31 -4.92 27.04
N ALA A 96 6.44 -4.29 27.35
CA ALA A 96 7.26 -4.61 28.52
C ALA A 96 6.87 -3.82 29.78
N ASP A 97 6.20 -2.69 29.63
CA ASP A 97 5.91 -1.74 30.72
C ASP A 97 4.40 -1.48 30.81
N ALA A 98 3.77 -1.99 31.87
CA ALA A 98 2.34 -1.81 32.10
C ALA A 98 1.96 -0.37 32.42
N ASP A 99 2.85 0.42 33.03
CA ASP A 99 2.56 1.82 33.35
C ASP A 99 2.54 2.65 32.07
N LEU A 100 3.53 2.44 31.18
CA LEU A 100 3.55 3.09 29.87
C LEU A 100 2.34 2.67 29.01
N ARG A 101 1.96 1.39 29.07
CA ARG A 101 0.85 0.86 28.26
C ARG A 101 -0.52 1.38 28.73
N ARG A 102 -0.68 1.68 30.02
CA ARG A 102 -1.89 2.33 30.56
C ARG A 102 -2.16 3.70 29.96
N GLU A 103 -1.14 4.39 29.43
CA GLU A 103 -1.32 5.67 28.70
C GLU A 103 -2.09 5.52 27.38
N LEU A 104 -2.25 4.30 26.86
CA LEU A 104 -3.04 4.03 25.65
C LEU A 104 -4.55 3.95 25.92
N ASP A 105 -4.97 3.89 27.19
CA ASP A 105 -6.37 3.78 27.60
C ASP A 105 -7.14 2.64 26.89
N LEU A 106 -6.47 1.49 26.73
CA LEU A 106 -7.06 0.31 26.12
C LEU A 106 -8.15 -0.28 27.01
N GLU A 107 -9.24 -0.75 26.40
CA GLU A 107 -10.21 -1.58 27.12
C GLU A 107 -9.55 -2.90 27.56
N PRO A 108 -10.04 -3.55 28.64
CA PRO A 108 -9.45 -4.79 29.14
C PRO A 108 -9.29 -5.88 28.07
N ARG A 109 -10.24 -5.96 27.14
CA ARG A 109 -10.20 -6.91 26.02
C ARG A 109 -9.15 -6.54 24.97
N GLU A 110 -8.99 -5.24 24.68
CA GLU A 110 -7.97 -4.76 23.75
C GLU A 110 -6.57 -4.98 24.31
N GLU A 111 -6.37 -4.76 25.61
CA GLU A 111 -5.10 -5.02 26.28
C GLU A 111 -4.75 -6.52 26.27
N GLU A 112 -5.73 -7.39 26.54
CA GLU A 112 -5.57 -8.85 26.42
C GLU A 112 -5.10 -9.24 25.00
N LEU A 113 -5.71 -8.69 23.97
CA LEU A 113 -5.36 -8.95 22.57
C LEU A 113 -4.00 -8.35 22.19
N ALA A 114 -3.68 -7.15 22.68
CA ALA A 114 -2.40 -6.47 22.40
C ALA A 114 -1.20 -7.24 22.97
N LEU A 115 -1.38 -7.94 24.10
CA LEU A 115 -0.34 -8.75 24.74
C LEU A 115 -0.19 -10.16 24.14
N ALA A 116 -1.10 -10.57 23.25
CA ALA A 116 -1.01 -11.88 22.61
C ALA A 116 0.20 -11.96 21.68
N ASP A 117 1.01 -13.03 21.81
CA ASP A 117 2.16 -13.24 20.92
C ASP A 117 1.67 -13.49 19.47
N PRO A 118 2.00 -12.61 18.50
CA PRO A 118 1.62 -12.83 17.11
C PRO A 118 2.30 -14.08 16.51
N GLY A 119 3.41 -14.53 17.09
CA GLY A 119 4.21 -15.65 16.59
C GLY A 119 5.03 -15.29 15.35
N PHE A 120 5.25 -14.00 15.09
CA PHE A 120 6.13 -13.47 14.04
C PHE A 120 6.72 -12.11 14.45
N ARG A 121 7.72 -11.65 13.70
CA ARG A 121 8.67 -10.61 14.15
C ARG A 121 8.09 -9.20 14.42
N ALA A 122 6.98 -8.82 13.79
CA ALA A 122 6.41 -7.48 13.89
C ALA A 122 4.90 -7.59 13.97
N ALA A 123 4.24 -6.92 14.95
CA ALA A 123 2.78 -7.01 15.08
C ALA A 123 2.04 -6.42 13.87
N SER A 124 2.63 -5.41 13.22
CA SER A 124 2.16 -4.90 11.93
C SER A 124 3.19 -5.19 10.83
N PRO A 125 3.17 -6.39 10.21
CA PRO A 125 4.12 -6.77 9.16
C PRO A 125 3.81 -6.08 7.81
N SER A 126 2.65 -5.43 7.71
CA SER A 126 2.21 -4.61 6.60
C SER A 126 1.48 -3.37 7.13
N SER A 127 2.15 -2.24 7.10
CA SER A 127 1.63 -0.93 7.49
C SER A 127 1.81 0.10 6.38
N ARG A 128 1.05 1.20 6.42
CA ARG A 128 1.22 2.35 5.52
C ARG A 128 1.43 3.63 6.33
N LEU A 129 2.44 4.41 5.95
CA LEU A 129 2.67 5.75 6.48
C LEU A 129 2.21 6.76 5.43
N ASP A 130 1.19 7.54 5.75
CA ASP A 130 0.63 8.53 4.85
C ASP A 130 1.16 9.92 5.21
N GLY A 131 1.49 10.71 4.19
CA GLY A 131 2.17 11.98 4.37
C GLY A 131 2.30 12.80 3.10
N PHE A 132 2.72 14.04 3.28
CA PHE A 132 2.87 15.03 2.21
C PHE A 132 4.31 15.50 2.12
N VAL A 133 4.81 15.68 0.89
CA VAL A 133 6.11 16.30 0.64
C VAL A 133 5.88 17.81 0.51
N GLY A 134 6.51 18.59 1.38
CA GLY A 134 6.44 20.06 1.32
C GLY A 134 7.29 20.64 0.19
N ASP A 135 7.18 21.95 -0.02
CA ASP A 135 7.97 22.69 -1.03
C ASP A 135 9.48 22.61 -0.78
N ASP A 136 9.87 22.36 0.48
CA ASP A 136 11.24 22.09 0.90
C ASP A 136 11.75 20.68 0.51
N GLY A 137 10.89 19.85 -0.08
CA GLY A 137 11.19 18.47 -0.46
C GLY A 137 11.18 17.48 0.71
N VAL A 138 10.75 17.91 1.91
CA VAL A 138 10.72 17.08 3.12
C VAL A 138 9.34 16.45 3.28
N ILE A 139 9.30 15.13 3.48
CA ILE A 139 8.06 14.42 3.80
C ILE A 139 7.65 14.63 5.26
N ARG A 140 6.37 14.89 5.48
CA ARG A 140 5.73 15.01 6.79
C ARG A 140 4.63 13.97 6.86
N PHE A 141 4.77 13.02 7.78
CA PHE A 141 3.77 11.96 8.00
C PHE A 141 2.64 12.51 8.87
N VAL A 142 1.41 12.18 8.47
CA VAL A 142 0.18 12.56 9.17
C VAL A 142 -0.51 11.36 9.81
N GLU A 143 -0.26 10.16 9.30
CA GLU A 143 -0.96 8.97 9.74
C GLU A 143 -0.08 7.72 9.62
N TYR A 144 -0.23 6.84 10.61
CA TYR A 144 0.33 5.49 10.62
C TYR A 144 -0.80 4.47 10.60
N ASN A 145 -1.08 3.95 9.41
CA ASN A 145 -2.05 2.87 9.20
C ASN A 145 -1.38 1.53 9.52
N ALA A 146 -1.43 1.15 10.79
CA ALA A 146 -0.86 -0.10 11.31
C ALA A 146 -1.74 -1.32 11.02
N GLU A 147 -3.02 -1.12 10.75
CA GLU A 147 -3.95 -2.20 10.42
C GLU A 147 -4.45 -2.12 8.99
N SER A 148 -4.42 -3.28 8.32
CA SER A 148 -5.17 -3.54 7.08
C SER A 148 -5.09 -2.45 5.98
N PRO A 149 -3.91 -1.90 5.61
CA PRO A 149 -3.83 -0.82 4.63
C PRO A 149 -4.41 -1.26 3.27
N ALA A 150 -5.29 -0.44 2.69
CA ALA A 150 -5.92 -0.69 1.38
C ALA A 150 -5.11 -0.09 0.23
N GLY A 151 -5.51 -0.39 -1.01
CA GLY A 151 -5.09 0.30 -2.23
C GLY A 151 -3.86 -0.25 -2.94
N MET A 152 -3.21 -1.29 -2.40
CA MET A 152 -2.00 -1.87 -3.00
C MET A 152 -2.28 -2.58 -4.33
N ALA A 153 -3.33 -3.40 -4.37
CA ALA A 153 -3.68 -4.13 -5.60
C ALA A 153 -4.30 -3.17 -6.63
N TYR A 154 -5.11 -2.22 -6.17
CA TYR A 154 -5.62 -1.13 -6.99
C TYR A 154 -4.50 -0.30 -7.64
N ASN A 155 -3.49 0.12 -6.87
CA ASN A 155 -2.35 0.88 -7.38
C ASN A 155 -1.62 0.11 -8.50
N ASP A 156 -1.36 -1.18 -8.29
CA ASP A 156 -0.63 -2.00 -9.25
C ASP A 156 -1.42 -2.22 -10.55
N GLU A 157 -2.75 -2.40 -10.46
CA GLU A 157 -3.63 -2.50 -11.63
C GLU A 157 -3.78 -1.17 -12.36
N LEU A 158 -3.94 -0.06 -11.63
CA LEU A 158 -4.02 1.28 -12.21
C LEU A 158 -2.69 1.65 -12.90
N ALA A 159 -1.55 1.27 -12.32
CA ALA A 159 -0.24 1.47 -12.92
C ALA A 159 -0.09 0.75 -14.28
N GLN A 160 -0.73 -0.42 -14.45
CA GLN A 160 -0.78 -1.11 -15.75
C GLN A 160 -1.63 -0.35 -16.78
N VAL A 161 -2.75 0.25 -16.35
CA VAL A 161 -3.55 1.13 -17.23
C VAL A 161 -2.74 2.36 -17.63
N PHE A 162 -2.12 3.04 -16.66
CA PHE A 162 -1.27 4.21 -16.91
C PHE A 162 -0.12 3.90 -17.86
N ALA A 163 0.47 2.72 -17.76
CA ALA A 163 1.56 2.33 -18.64
C ALA A 163 1.15 2.26 -20.13
N ARG A 164 -0.15 2.15 -20.44
CA ARG A 164 -0.68 2.11 -21.81
C ARG A 164 -1.16 3.47 -22.32
N LEU A 165 -1.36 4.46 -21.44
CA LEU A 165 -1.88 5.77 -21.83
C LEU A 165 -0.99 6.43 -22.90
N PRO A 166 -1.57 6.95 -23.99
CA PRO A 166 -0.83 7.68 -25.03
C PRO A 166 0.11 8.75 -24.46
N VAL A 167 -0.36 9.58 -23.52
CA VAL A 167 0.47 10.61 -22.88
C VAL A 167 1.69 10.02 -22.15
N VAL A 168 1.53 8.88 -21.45
CA VAL A 168 2.65 8.20 -20.77
C VAL A 168 3.61 7.57 -21.76
N ARG A 169 3.11 7.06 -22.89
CA ARG A 169 3.95 6.51 -23.97
C ARG A 169 4.81 7.60 -24.62
N GLU A 170 4.23 8.76 -24.90
CA GLU A 170 4.97 9.92 -25.42
C GLU A 170 6.02 10.41 -24.42
N PHE A 171 5.64 10.51 -23.15
CA PHE A 171 6.56 10.91 -22.08
C PHE A 171 7.77 9.95 -21.96
N ARG A 172 7.55 8.64 -22.09
CA ARG A 172 8.60 7.62 -22.02
C ARG A 172 9.62 7.66 -23.16
N LYS A 173 9.32 8.33 -24.29
CA LYS A 173 10.31 8.55 -25.35
C LYS A 173 11.48 9.41 -24.87
N ARG A 174 11.26 10.24 -23.85
CA ARG A 174 12.22 11.23 -23.34
C ARG A 174 12.72 10.89 -21.93
N PHE A 175 11.88 10.25 -21.11
CA PHE A 175 12.18 9.96 -19.71
C PHE A 175 12.09 8.47 -19.38
N ARG A 176 13.00 7.98 -18.54
CA ARG A 176 12.93 6.62 -17.99
C ARG A 176 11.91 6.60 -16.85
N VAL A 177 10.82 5.85 -17.05
CA VAL A 177 9.73 5.72 -16.07
C VAL A 177 9.58 4.26 -15.67
N ARG A 178 9.49 4.01 -14.36
CA ARG A 178 9.14 2.71 -13.80
C ARG A 178 7.97 2.86 -12.82
N THR A 179 7.16 1.83 -12.70
CA THR A 179 6.15 1.71 -11.65
C THR A 179 6.77 1.01 -10.43
N ILE A 180 6.13 1.15 -9.27
CA ILE A 180 6.56 0.52 -8.02
C ILE A 180 5.47 -0.48 -7.63
N PRO A 181 5.63 -1.78 -7.96
CA PRO A 181 4.64 -2.79 -7.58
C PRO A 181 4.62 -3.01 -6.06
N VAL A 182 3.43 -3.13 -5.49
CA VAL A 182 3.23 -3.20 -4.03
C VAL A 182 2.61 -4.53 -3.60
N ARG A 183 1.67 -5.11 -4.38
CA ARG A 183 0.96 -6.35 -3.98
C ARG A 183 1.89 -7.55 -3.81
N ALA A 184 2.99 -7.59 -4.57
CA ALA A 184 4.03 -8.61 -4.42
C ALA A 184 4.75 -8.51 -3.07
N ARG A 185 4.98 -7.28 -2.59
CA ARG A 185 5.57 -7.05 -1.27
C ARG A 185 4.62 -7.46 -0.15
N GLN A 186 3.32 -7.22 -0.34
CA GLN A 186 2.28 -7.67 0.58
C GLN A 186 2.27 -9.19 0.72
N LEU A 187 2.20 -9.92 -0.40
CA LEU A 187 2.27 -11.37 -0.39
C LEU A 187 3.58 -11.86 0.27
N GLY A 188 4.70 -11.22 -0.05
CA GLY A 188 5.98 -11.52 0.58
C GLY A 188 6.00 -11.35 2.10
N ALA A 189 5.33 -10.31 2.63
CA ALA A 189 5.19 -10.09 4.07
C ALA A 189 4.35 -11.19 4.73
N MET A 190 3.22 -11.51 4.13
CA MET A 190 2.31 -12.58 4.56
C MET A 190 3.00 -13.95 4.59
N LEU A 191 3.72 -14.32 3.52
CA LEU A 191 4.44 -15.59 3.45
C LEU A 191 5.65 -15.63 4.41
N ARG A 192 6.27 -14.50 4.75
CA ARG A 192 7.31 -14.45 5.80
C ARG A 192 6.71 -14.68 7.18
N ALA A 193 5.55 -14.08 7.47
CA ALA A 193 4.85 -14.30 8.74
C ALA A 193 4.43 -15.76 8.90
N HIS A 194 3.87 -16.38 7.85
CA HIS A 194 3.51 -17.80 7.88
C HIS A 194 4.72 -18.72 8.10
N ARG A 195 5.84 -18.48 7.38
CA ARG A 195 7.06 -19.29 7.49
C ARG A 195 7.73 -19.24 8.86
N ALA A 196 7.43 -18.25 9.69
CA ALA A 196 7.92 -18.20 11.06
C ALA A 196 7.28 -19.30 11.94
N ARG A 197 6.13 -19.86 11.53
CA ARG A 197 5.34 -20.80 12.34
C ARG A 197 5.09 -22.14 11.67
N ALA A 198 5.12 -22.19 10.34
CA ALA A 198 4.80 -23.40 9.59
C ALA A 198 5.57 -23.47 8.26
N ASN A 199 5.73 -24.69 7.76
CA ASN A 199 6.32 -24.96 6.45
C ASN A 199 5.22 -25.15 5.40
N GLY A 200 5.59 -24.96 4.13
CA GLY A 200 4.70 -25.16 2.99
C GLY A 200 3.99 -23.88 2.54
N THR A 201 3.11 -24.04 1.54
CA THR A 201 2.33 -22.93 0.99
C THR A 201 1.01 -22.79 1.76
N PRO A 202 0.70 -21.62 2.33
CA PRO A 202 -0.53 -21.44 3.11
C PRO A 202 -1.77 -21.37 2.22
N THR A 203 -2.91 -21.79 2.77
CA THR A 203 -4.22 -21.29 2.31
C THR A 203 -4.57 -19.99 3.03
N VAL A 204 -4.84 -18.94 2.27
CA VAL A 204 -5.12 -17.59 2.76
C VAL A 204 -6.63 -17.32 2.78
N ALA A 205 -7.17 -16.80 3.89
CA ALA A 205 -8.49 -16.18 3.91
C ALA A 205 -8.32 -14.65 3.90
N ILE A 206 -8.94 -13.95 2.95
CA ILE A 206 -9.10 -12.50 2.96
C ILE A 206 -10.43 -12.21 3.64
N VAL A 207 -10.38 -11.63 4.84
CA VAL A 207 -11.55 -11.57 5.74
C VAL A 207 -12.03 -10.14 5.92
N ASP A 208 -13.21 -9.83 5.40
CA ASP A 208 -13.88 -8.53 5.52
C ASP A 208 -15.40 -8.66 5.63
N TRP A 209 -16.08 -7.58 6.01
CA TRP A 209 -17.55 -7.55 6.01
C TRP A 209 -18.12 -7.62 4.59
N ARG A 210 -19.32 -8.20 4.46
CA ARG A 210 -20.01 -8.32 3.18
C ARG A 210 -20.49 -6.97 2.67
N GLY A 211 -20.56 -6.82 1.35
CA GLY A 211 -21.13 -5.64 0.71
C GLY A 211 -20.23 -4.40 0.73
N LEU A 212 -19.01 -4.50 1.27
CA LEU A 212 -18.09 -3.37 1.29
C LEU A 212 -17.53 -3.05 -0.11
N PRO A 213 -17.32 -1.76 -0.44
CA PRO A 213 -16.74 -1.31 -1.71
C PRO A 213 -15.36 -1.89 -2.04
N THR A 214 -14.65 -2.39 -1.03
CA THR A 214 -13.30 -2.95 -1.10
C THR A 214 -13.24 -4.36 -1.73
N LEU A 215 -14.38 -5.02 -1.93
CA LEU A 215 -14.45 -6.38 -2.48
C LEU A 215 -13.67 -6.54 -3.79
N THR A 216 -13.71 -5.54 -4.67
CA THR A 216 -13.01 -5.64 -5.97
C THR A 216 -11.49 -5.69 -5.79
N GLU A 217 -10.93 -5.03 -4.77
CA GLU A 217 -9.51 -5.16 -4.40
C GLU A 217 -9.18 -6.58 -3.92
N PHE A 218 -10.06 -7.18 -3.12
CA PHE A 218 -9.84 -8.53 -2.61
C PHE A 218 -9.85 -9.55 -3.73
N GLN A 219 -10.73 -9.40 -4.71
CA GLN A 219 -10.73 -10.22 -5.92
C GLN A 219 -9.45 -10.02 -6.74
N MET A 220 -8.84 -8.83 -6.74
CA MET A 220 -7.54 -8.62 -7.37
C MET A 220 -6.41 -9.33 -6.62
N PHE A 221 -6.44 -9.29 -5.28
CA PHE A 221 -5.50 -10.04 -4.46
C PHE A 221 -5.66 -11.56 -4.60
N GLU A 222 -6.89 -12.07 -4.61
CA GLU A 222 -7.21 -13.49 -4.81
C GLU A 222 -6.61 -13.99 -6.12
N ARG A 223 -6.94 -13.36 -7.26
CA ARG A 223 -6.36 -13.69 -8.57
C ARG A 223 -4.84 -13.60 -8.57
N TYR A 224 -4.28 -12.59 -7.90
CA TYR A 224 -2.82 -12.44 -7.81
C TYR A 224 -2.20 -13.58 -7.00
N PHE A 225 -2.73 -13.91 -5.83
CA PHE A 225 -2.22 -14.99 -4.98
C PHE A 225 -2.30 -16.34 -5.71
N GLU A 226 -3.42 -16.63 -6.38
CA GLU A 226 -3.57 -17.85 -7.17
C GLU A 226 -2.55 -17.93 -8.31
N SER A 227 -2.26 -16.81 -8.99
CA SER A 227 -1.22 -16.75 -10.01
C SER A 227 0.19 -17.04 -9.48
N GLN A 228 0.39 -16.89 -8.17
CA GLN A 228 1.64 -17.21 -7.47
C GLN A 228 1.61 -18.59 -6.79
N GLY A 229 0.59 -19.40 -7.07
CA GLY A 229 0.42 -20.73 -6.47
C GLY A 229 -0.07 -20.71 -5.02
N VAL A 230 -0.55 -19.57 -4.51
CA VAL A 230 -1.08 -19.42 -3.15
C VAL A 230 -2.60 -19.41 -3.22
N ARG A 231 -3.25 -20.41 -2.61
CA ARG A 231 -4.72 -20.46 -2.58
C ARG A 231 -5.26 -19.35 -1.70
N ALA A 232 -6.26 -18.64 -2.19
CA ALA A 232 -6.95 -17.58 -1.47
C ALA A 232 -8.46 -17.79 -1.55
N LEU A 233 -9.17 -17.31 -0.53
CA LEU A 233 -10.62 -17.18 -0.55
C LEU A 233 -11.04 -15.92 0.19
N ILE A 234 -12.12 -15.30 -0.28
CA ILE A 234 -12.73 -14.14 0.36
C ILE A 234 -13.92 -14.63 1.18
N CYS A 235 -13.96 -14.31 2.46
CA CYS A 235 -15.06 -14.69 3.34
C CYS A 235 -15.32 -13.63 4.39
N ALA A 236 -16.50 -13.67 5.01
CA ALA A 236 -16.84 -12.81 6.13
C ALA A 236 -16.47 -13.48 7.47
N PRO A 237 -16.33 -12.71 8.57
CA PRO A 237 -16.05 -13.30 9.88
C PRO A 237 -17.03 -14.40 10.29
N GLU A 238 -18.31 -14.28 9.95
CA GLU A 238 -19.35 -15.27 10.25
C GLU A 238 -19.19 -16.60 9.48
N ASP A 239 -18.41 -16.62 8.40
CA ASP A 239 -18.11 -17.85 7.64
C ASP A 239 -16.97 -18.66 8.29
N LEU A 240 -16.25 -18.05 9.24
CA LEU A 240 -15.12 -18.68 9.90
C LEU A 240 -15.60 -19.60 11.02
N THR A 241 -15.08 -20.83 11.01
CA THR A 241 -15.26 -21.78 12.12
C THR A 241 -13.91 -22.13 12.70
N TYR A 242 -13.77 -21.94 14.01
CA TYR A 242 -12.56 -22.34 14.74
C TYR A 242 -12.88 -23.48 15.69
N THR A 243 -12.41 -24.68 15.36
CA THR A 243 -12.68 -25.88 16.16
C THR A 243 -11.41 -26.70 16.30
N ARG A 244 -11.11 -27.15 17.53
CA ARG A 244 -9.96 -28.00 17.86
C ARG A 244 -8.62 -27.47 17.29
N GLY A 245 -8.39 -26.16 17.39
CA GLY A 245 -7.15 -25.55 16.91
C GLY A 245 -7.06 -25.33 15.40
N VAL A 246 -8.14 -25.58 14.65
CA VAL A 246 -8.16 -25.44 13.19
C VAL A 246 -9.19 -24.38 12.79
N LEU A 247 -8.72 -23.35 12.10
CA LEU A 247 -9.56 -22.35 11.45
C LEU A 247 -9.99 -22.86 10.08
N ARG A 248 -11.29 -22.75 9.76
CA ARG A 248 -11.85 -23.14 8.48
C ARG A 248 -12.79 -22.10 7.92
N ALA A 249 -12.83 -22.02 6.60
CA ALA A 249 -13.87 -21.35 5.82
C ALA A 249 -14.24 -22.25 4.64
N ASP A 250 -15.53 -22.40 4.36
CA ASP A 250 -16.04 -23.30 3.32
C ASP A 250 -15.45 -24.75 3.42
N GLY A 251 -15.35 -25.27 4.65
CA GLY A 251 -14.77 -26.57 4.95
C GLY A 251 -13.24 -26.69 4.78
N ARG A 252 -12.57 -25.69 4.20
CA ARG A 252 -11.13 -25.67 3.93
C ARG A 252 -10.37 -25.16 5.13
N LYS A 253 -9.23 -25.78 5.44
CA LYS A 253 -8.31 -25.27 6.47
C LYS A 253 -7.70 -23.94 6.01
N ILE A 254 -7.68 -22.96 6.90
CA ILE A 254 -7.02 -21.67 6.71
C ILE A 254 -5.73 -21.66 7.52
N ASP A 255 -4.63 -21.30 6.86
CA ASP A 255 -3.30 -21.23 7.48
C ASP A 255 -2.86 -19.77 7.75
N LEU A 256 -3.47 -18.81 7.03
CA LEU A 256 -3.18 -17.40 7.19
C LEU A 256 -4.43 -16.55 6.95
N VAL A 257 -4.69 -15.61 7.85
CA VAL A 257 -5.77 -14.63 7.70
C VAL A 257 -5.16 -13.31 7.24
N TYR A 258 -5.53 -12.86 6.04
CA TYR A 258 -5.37 -11.47 5.64
C TYR A 258 -6.58 -10.68 6.15
N ARG A 259 -6.46 -10.21 7.38
CA ARG A 259 -7.49 -9.40 8.05
C ARG A 259 -7.71 -8.10 7.26
N ARG A 260 -8.97 -7.78 6.97
CA ARG A 260 -9.42 -6.53 6.34
C ARG A 260 -10.44 -5.78 7.20
N VAL A 261 -11.18 -6.48 8.06
CA VAL A 261 -11.95 -5.89 9.17
C VAL A 261 -11.05 -5.06 10.10
N LEU A 262 -11.57 -3.96 10.62
CA LEU A 262 -10.87 -3.10 11.59
C LEU A 262 -11.14 -3.55 13.01
N THR A 263 -10.22 -3.24 13.94
CA THR A 263 -10.40 -3.63 15.35
C THR A 263 -11.64 -3.00 15.96
N SER A 264 -11.95 -1.75 15.59
CA SER A 264 -13.14 -1.02 16.07
C SER A 264 -14.48 -1.57 15.55
N GLU A 265 -14.46 -2.52 14.61
CA GLU A 265 -15.65 -3.13 14.02
C GLU A 265 -15.98 -4.51 14.61
N LEU A 266 -15.11 -5.04 15.48
CA LEU A 266 -15.21 -6.36 16.10
C LEU A 266 -15.75 -6.27 17.53
#